data_AF-A0A0P9PTT1-F1
#
_entry.id   AF-A0A0P9PTT1-F1
#
_cell.length_a   1.000
_cell.length_b   1.000
_cell.length_c   1.000
_cell.angle_alpha   90.00
_cell.angle_beta   90.00
_cell.angle_gamma   90.00
#
_symmetry.space_group_name_H-M   'P 1'
#
loop_
_entity.id
_entity.type
_entity.pdbx_description
1 polymer ?
#
loop_
_entity_poly.entity_id
_entity_poly.type
_entity_poly.pdbx_seq_one_letter_code
_entity_poly.pdbx_strand_id
1 'polypeptide(L)' 'MYNALDYPQLADKYFNIYPATRDEHLYRWHGGNFQNETLGKPLNPLVPEDF' A
#
# COMPACT_ATOMS: atom_id res chain seq x y z
N MET A 1 3.97 -1.52 -0.60
CA MET A 1 4.10 -0.10 -0.28
C MET A 1 4.86 0.05 1.04
N TYR A 2 5.87 0.89 1.07
CA TYR A 2 6.55 1.36 2.28
C TYR A 2 6.00 2.74 2.62
N ASN A 3 5.67 2.97 3.89
CA ASN A 3 5.13 4.26 4.30
C ASN A 3 6.20 5.37 4.12
N ALA A 4 5.77 6.57 3.72
CA ALA A 4 6.68 7.67 3.43
C ALA A 4 7.25 8.34 4.69
N LEU A 5 6.64 8.11 5.87
CA LEU A 5 7.06 8.69 7.13
C LEU A 5 8.34 8.05 7.65
N ASP A 6 8.40 6.71 7.62
CA ASP A 6 9.55 5.91 8.07
C ASP A 6 10.57 5.65 6.95
N TYR A 7 10.13 5.65 5.69
CA TYR A 7 10.97 5.41 4.52
C TYR A 7 10.93 6.54 3.49
N PRO A 8 11.21 7.80 3.88
CA PRO A 8 11.11 8.96 2.97
C PRO A 8 12.01 8.83 1.73
N GLN A 9 13.16 8.14 1.84
CA GLN A 9 14.08 7.88 0.74
C GLN A 9 13.51 6.95 -0.35
N LEU A 10 12.40 6.27 -0.05
CA LEU A 10 11.71 5.36 -0.97
C LEU A 10 10.45 5.99 -1.56
N ALA A 11 10.04 7.18 -1.11
CA ALA A 11 8.75 7.76 -1.48
C ALA A 11 8.63 8.09 -2.99
N ASP A 12 9.75 8.41 -3.63
CA ASP A 12 9.81 8.75 -5.07
C ASP A 12 10.17 7.56 -5.97
N LYS A 13 10.45 6.39 -5.38
CA LYS A 13 10.93 5.24 -6.14
C LYS A 13 9.76 4.56 -6.84
N TYR A 14 9.90 4.31 -8.14
CA TYR A 14 8.83 3.72 -8.95
C TYR A 14 8.29 2.40 -8.38
N PHE A 15 9.15 1.58 -7.75
CA PHE A 15 8.73 0.31 -7.15
C PHE A 15 7.89 0.48 -5.87
N ASN A 16 7.90 1.66 -5.27
CA ASN A 16 7.14 1.99 -4.06
C ASN A 16 5.86 2.79 -4.36
N ILE A 17 5.71 3.28 -5.59
CA ILE A 17 4.50 3.96 -6.07
C ILE A 17 3.68 2.91 -6.82
N TYR A 18 2.53 2.57 -6.27
CA TYR A 18 1.66 1.54 -6.83
C TYR A 18 0.26 2.10 -7.08
N PRO A 19 -0.26 2.01 -8.33
CA PRO A 19 -1.61 2.46 -8.63
C PRO A 19 -2.62 1.53 -7.94
N ALA A 20 -3.57 2.10 -7.22
CA ALA A 20 -4.65 1.35 -6.57
C ALA A 20 -5.90 2.22 -6.54
N THR A 21 -7.09 1.60 -6.60
CA THR A 21 -8.32 2.31 -6.23
C THR A 21 -8.27 2.68 -4.75
N ARG A 22 -9.13 3.61 -4.32
CA ARG A 22 -9.28 3.92 -2.88
C ARG A 22 -9.61 2.65 -2.08
N ASP A 23 -10.48 1.81 -2.61
CA ASP A 23 -10.97 0.62 -1.92
C ASP A 23 -9.89 -0.47 -1.91
N GLU A 24 -9.15 -0.65 -3.00
CA GLU A 24 -7.98 -1.52 -3.02
C GLU A 24 -6.93 -1.04 -2.01
N HIS A 25 -6.59 0.25 -2.00
CA HIS A 25 -5.65 0.82 -1.05
C HIS A 25 -6.11 0.57 0.41
N LEU A 26 -7.38 0.79 0.71
CA LEU A 26 -7.91 0.56 2.05
C LEU A 26 -7.97 -0.93 2.44
N TYR A 27 -8.49 -1.80 1.59
CA TYR A 27 -8.79 -3.18 1.95
C TYR A 27 -7.67 -4.17 1.63
N ARG A 28 -6.97 -4.01 0.50
CA ARG A 28 -5.83 -4.87 0.11
C ARG A 28 -4.57 -4.46 0.84
N TRP A 29 -4.23 -3.17 0.81
CA TRP A 29 -2.99 -2.68 1.42
C TRP A 29 -3.15 -2.45 2.92
N HIS A 30 -4.22 -1.77 3.36
CA HIS A 30 -4.41 -1.41 4.76
C HIS A 30 -5.33 -2.33 5.58
N GLY A 31 -5.95 -3.36 4.98
CA GLY A 31 -6.84 -4.29 5.69
C GLY A 31 -8.03 -3.63 6.39
N GLY A 32 -8.53 -2.51 5.86
CA GLY A 32 -9.68 -1.77 6.40
C GLY A 32 -9.33 -0.64 7.38
N ASN A 33 -8.06 -0.39 7.68
CA ASN A 33 -7.62 0.72 8.52
C ASN A 33 -6.31 1.34 8.01
N PHE A 34 -6.35 2.58 7.54
CA PHE A 34 -5.18 3.30 7.01
C PHE A 34 -3.99 3.42 7.98
N GLN A 35 -4.22 3.23 9.29
CA GLN A 35 -3.13 3.22 10.29
C GLN A 35 -2.35 1.91 10.31
N ASN A 36 -2.86 0.84 9.66
CA ASN A 36 -2.12 -0.39 9.52
C ASN A 36 -0.96 -0.18 8.56
N GLU A 37 0.25 -0.47 9.02
CA GLU A 37 1.43 -0.33 8.21
C GLU A 37 1.63 -1.52 7.27
N THR A 38 2.19 -1.23 6.09
CA THR A 38 2.71 -2.25 5.20
C THR A 38 4.19 -2.01 4.92
N LEU A 39 4.94 -3.11 4.84
CA LEU A 39 6.38 -3.09 4.57
C LEU A 39 6.65 -3.67 3.17
N GLY A 40 6.14 -2.97 2.16
CA GLY A 40 6.33 -3.35 0.77
C GLY A 40 5.27 -4.32 0.24
N LYS A 41 4.48 -4.98 1.10
CA LYS A 41 3.51 -6.02 0.71
C LYS A 41 2.10 -5.74 1.22
N PRO A 42 1.04 -6.12 0.48
CA PRO A 42 -0.34 -5.92 0.92
C PRO A 42 -0.66 -6.75 2.16
N LEU A 43 -1.48 -6.20 3.06
CA LEU A 43 -1.93 -6.90 4.27
C LEU A 43 -2.95 -8.00 3.95
N ASN A 44 -3.80 -7.78 2.93
CA ASN A 44 -4.78 -8.74 2.48
C ASN A 44 -4.66 -9.02 0.97
N PRO A 45 -3.84 -9.99 0.56
CA PRO A 45 -3.62 -10.32 -0.85
C PRO A 45 -4.82 -11.02 -1.51
N LEU A 46 -5.89 -11.35 -0.76
CA LEU A 46 -7.11 -11.96 -1.30
C LEU A 46 -8.04 -10.93 -1.95
N VAL A 47 -7.85 -9.65 -1.65
CA VAL A 47 -8.56 -8.57 -2.33
C VAL A 47 -7.98 -8.46 -3.75
N PRO A 48 -8.81 -8.63 -4.80
CA PRO A 48 -8.35 -8.58 -6.18
C PRO A 48 -7.72 -7.23 -6.51
N GLU A 49 -6.86 -7.24 -7.53
CA GLU A 49 -6.26 -6.03 -8.09
C GLU A 49 -7.21 -5.46 -9.12
N ASP A 50 -7.47 -4.15 -9.06
CA ASP A 50 -8.35 -3.49 -10.01
C ASP A 50 -7.60 -2.92 -11.24
N PHE A 51 -6.26 -2.87 -11.20
CA PHE A 51 -5.40 -2.26 -12.22
C PHE A 51 -4.21 -3.13 -12.65
#